data_AF-A0A2V7F4X0-F1
#
_entry.id   AF-A0A2V7F4X0-F1
#
_cell.length_a   1.000
_cell.length_b   1.000
_cell.length_c   1.000
_cell.angle_alpha   90.00
_cell.angle_beta   90.00
_cell.angle_gamma   90.00
#
_symmetry.space_group_name_H-M   'P 1'
#
loop_
_entity.id
_entity.type
_entity.pdbx_description
1 polymer ?
#
loop_
_entity_poly.entity_id
_entity_poly.type
_entity_poly.pdbx_seq_one_letter_code
_entity_poly.pdbx_strand_id
1 'polypeptide(L)'
;MDSLPLPPLSAEQTDLVARMRELSRTRFAPRAARYDAESAFPHENYRDLHAAGLLPLTVPRAYGGVGADPIAYVHALREMAHGCSATALTFNMHSTITSFIDALGTETQKRRWFADVVGHGRLIASITSEPEQSFRDKFVLN
;
A
#
# COMPACT_ATOMS: atom_id res chain seq x y z
N MET A 1 -20.11 -4.13 -0.54
CA MET A 1 -18.74 -4.46 -1.01
C MET A 1 -18.43 -5.96 -0.89
N ASP A 2 -19.40 -6.79 -0.45
CA ASP A 2 -19.22 -8.24 -0.21
C ASP A 2 -19.51 -9.12 -1.43
N SER A 3 -19.77 -8.52 -2.60
CA SER A 3 -20.21 -9.21 -3.81
C SER A 3 -19.10 -9.51 -4.83
N LEU A 4 -17.85 -9.18 -4.54
CA LEU A 4 -16.72 -9.56 -5.41
C LEU A 4 -16.23 -10.95 -4.98
N PRO A 5 -16.37 -12.00 -5.80
CA PRO A 5 -15.84 -13.31 -5.47
C PRO A 5 -14.31 -13.24 -5.51
N LEU A 6 -13.70 -13.10 -4.34
CA LEU A 6 -12.26 -13.20 -4.20
C LEU A 6 -11.87 -14.67 -3.98
N PRO A 7 -10.75 -15.12 -4.55
CA PRO A 7 -10.27 -16.48 -4.34
C PRO A 7 -10.04 -16.76 -2.85
N PRO A 8 -10.18 -18.02 -2.41
CA PRO A 8 -9.94 -18.37 -1.01
C PRO A 8 -8.49 -18.06 -0.62
N LEU A 9 -8.31 -17.55 0.60
CA LEU A 9 -7.00 -17.22 1.13
C LEU A 9 -6.31 -18.46 1.69
N SER A 10 -4.98 -18.53 1.51
CA SER A 10 -4.14 -19.44 2.28
C SER A 10 -4.11 -19.03 3.76
N ALA A 11 -3.60 -19.91 4.64
CA ALA A 11 -3.42 -19.59 6.05
C ALA A 11 -2.52 -18.35 6.24
N GLU A 12 -1.40 -18.28 5.51
CA GLU A 12 -0.50 -17.13 5.57
C GLU A 12 -1.17 -15.83 5.11
N GLN A 13 -1.93 -15.87 4.01
CA GLN A 13 -2.66 -14.71 3.53
C GLN A 13 -3.76 -14.30 4.52
N THR A 14 -4.40 -15.26 5.18
CA THR A 14 -5.43 -15.02 6.20
C THR A 14 -4.84 -14.28 7.40
N ASP A 15 -3.69 -14.72 7.91
CA ASP A 15 -3.00 -14.09 9.04
C ASP A 15 -2.54 -12.67 8.70
N LEU A 16 -2.02 -12.48 7.49
CA LEU A 16 -1.63 -11.16 6.99
C LEU A 16 -2.81 -10.20 6.93
N VAL A 17 -3.94 -10.64 6.37
CA VAL A 17 -5.16 -9.85 6.27
C VAL A 17 -5.73 -9.55 7.66
N ALA A 18 -5.67 -10.49 8.59
CA ALA A 18 -6.09 -10.28 9.97
C ALA A 18 -5.26 -9.20 10.69
N ARG A 19 -3.93 -9.20 10.49
CA ARG A 19 -3.05 -8.15 11.04
C ARG A 19 -3.36 -6.77 10.46
N MET A 20 -3.64 -6.69 9.16
CA MET A 20 -4.04 -5.43 8.53
C MET A 20 -5.41 -4.94 9.03
N ARG A 21 -6.37 -5.85 9.18
CA ARG A 21 -7.69 -5.56 9.76
C ARG A 21 -7.58 -5.00 11.17
N GLU A 22 -6.71 -5.57 11.99
CA GLU A 22 -6.51 -5.13 13.37
C GLU A 22 -5.96 -3.69 13.42
N LEU A 23 -4.91 -3.38 12.64
CA LEU A 23 -4.41 -2.01 12.53
C LEU A 23 -5.49 -1.05 12.02
N SER A 24 -6.23 -1.48 11.00
CA SER A 24 -7.29 -0.68 10.40
C SER A 24 -8.36 -0.28 11.43
N ARG A 25 -8.82 -1.25 12.23
CA ARG A 25 -9.86 -1.03 13.25
C ARG A 25 -9.36 -0.25 14.46
N THR A 26 -8.18 -0.58 14.97
CA THR A 26 -7.71 -0.03 16.26
C THR A 26 -6.89 1.25 16.12
N ARG A 27 -6.26 1.49 14.97
CA ARG A 27 -5.38 2.64 14.74
C ARG A 27 -5.89 3.57 13.66
N PHE A 28 -6.31 3.04 12.51
CA PHE A 28 -6.62 3.90 11.35
C PHE A 28 -8.02 4.52 11.46
N ALA A 29 -9.05 3.72 11.77
CA ALA A 29 -10.43 4.17 11.89
C ALA A 29 -10.62 5.33 12.89
N PRO A 30 -10.05 5.30 14.12
CA PRO A 30 -10.19 6.41 15.06
C PRO A 30 -9.60 7.75 14.55
N ARG A 31 -8.61 7.71 13.65
CA ARG A 31 -7.93 8.91 13.13
C ARG A 31 -8.52 9.41 11.80
N ALA A 32 -9.35 8.61 11.13
CA ALA A 32 -9.79 8.87 9.76
C ALA A 32 -10.53 10.20 9.60
N ALA A 33 -11.50 10.49 10.48
CA ALA A 33 -12.27 11.74 10.45
C ALA A 33 -11.40 12.99 10.64
N ARG A 34 -10.35 12.89 11.46
CA ARG A 34 -9.40 13.99 11.66
C ARG A 34 -8.59 14.27 10.39
N TYR A 35 -8.06 13.22 9.75
CA TYR A 35 -7.28 13.38 8.51
C TYR A 35 -8.10 13.99 7.38
N ASP A 36 -9.38 13.61 7.28
CA ASP A 36 -10.31 14.19 6.31
C ASP A 36 -10.55 15.68 6.59
N ALA A 37 -10.96 16.02 7.83
CA ALA A 37 -11.25 17.40 8.21
C ALA A 37 -10.05 18.36 8.09
N GLU A 38 -8.84 17.87 8.39
CA GLU A 38 -7.61 18.66 8.36
C GLU A 38 -6.91 18.64 7.00
N SER A 39 -7.39 17.84 6.03
CA SER A 39 -6.68 17.58 4.76
C SER A 39 -5.21 17.15 4.98
N ALA A 40 -4.98 16.38 6.04
CA ALA A 40 -3.64 16.03 6.51
C ALA A 40 -3.21 14.63 6.05
N PHE A 41 -1.92 14.47 5.74
CA PHE A 41 -1.37 13.18 5.35
C PHE A 41 -1.33 12.22 6.57
N PRO A 42 -1.69 10.93 6.41
CA PRO A 42 -1.88 10.00 7.53
C PRO A 42 -0.55 9.43 8.08
N HIS A 43 0.38 10.29 8.49
CA HIS A 43 1.72 9.90 8.95
C HIS A 43 1.71 8.89 10.10
N GLU A 44 0.78 8.98 11.04
CA GLU A 44 0.71 8.05 12.17
C GLU A 44 0.35 6.63 11.70
N ASN A 45 -0.54 6.51 10.71
CA ASN A 45 -0.92 5.21 10.15
C ASN A 45 0.28 4.56 9.44
N TYR A 46 1.11 5.34 8.75
CA TYR A 46 2.34 4.83 8.13
C TYR A 46 3.40 4.41 9.14
N ARG A 47 3.52 5.12 10.27
CA ARG A 47 4.38 4.69 11.37
C ARG A 47 3.91 3.36 11.95
N ASP A 48 2.60 3.19 12.15
CA ASP A 48 2.02 1.93 12.62
C ASP A 48 2.23 0.78 11.62
N LEU A 49 2.09 1.05 10.32
CA LEU A 49 2.39 0.07 9.26
C LEU A 49 3.85 -0.36 9.26
N HIS A 50 4.79 0.58 9.42
CA HIS A 50 6.21 0.27 9.47
C HIS A 50 6.56 -0.53 10.73
N ALA A 51 6.06 -0.10 11.90
CA ALA A 51 6.27 -0.80 13.17
C ALA A 51 5.68 -2.23 13.15
N ALA A 52 4.57 -2.44 12.45
CA ALA A 52 3.96 -3.76 12.28
C ALA A 52 4.61 -4.61 11.18
N GLY A 53 5.62 -4.10 10.46
CA GLY A 53 6.25 -4.79 9.33
C GLY A 53 5.33 -4.97 8.12
N LEU A 54 4.28 -4.15 8.01
CA LEU A 54 3.27 -4.21 6.93
C LEU A 54 3.42 -3.09 5.91
N LEU A 55 4.31 -2.11 6.14
CA LEU A 55 4.65 -1.12 5.13
C LEU A 55 5.30 -1.73 3.87
N PRO A 56 6.32 -2.61 3.97
CA PRO A 56 6.96 -3.22 2.79
C PRO A 56 6.14 -4.42 2.26
N LEU A 57 4.82 -4.26 2.11
CA LEU A 57 3.90 -5.36 1.82
C LEU A 57 4.21 -6.05 0.47
N THR A 58 4.42 -5.28 -0.58
CA THR A 58 4.71 -5.78 -1.94
C THR A 58 6.21 -5.87 -2.24
N VAL A 59 7.08 -5.43 -1.32
CA VAL A 59 8.53 -5.57 -1.46
C VAL A 59 8.88 -7.07 -1.40
N PRO A 60 9.70 -7.61 -2.33
CA PRO A 60 10.03 -9.03 -2.31
C PRO A 60 10.77 -9.45 -1.04
N ARG A 61 10.53 -10.70 -0.60
CA ARG A 61 11.18 -11.27 0.60
C ARG A 61 12.70 -11.24 0.54
N ALA A 62 13.29 -11.40 -0.66
CA ALA A 62 14.74 -11.31 -0.86
C ALA A 62 15.34 -9.95 -0.47
N TYR A 63 14.52 -8.90 -0.37
CA TYR A 63 14.92 -7.57 0.07
C TYR A 63 14.35 -7.20 1.45
N GLY A 64 13.81 -8.17 2.21
CA GLY A 64 13.29 -7.98 3.57
C GLY A 64 11.84 -7.51 3.63
N GLY A 65 11.11 -7.54 2.53
CA GLY A 65 9.67 -7.26 2.52
C GLY A 65 8.80 -8.49 2.79
N VAL A 66 7.49 -8.29 2.71
CA VAL A 66 6.52 -9.38 2.93
C VAL A 66 6.32 -10.23 1.68
N GLY A 67 6.50 -9.66 0.49
CA GLY A 67 6.30 -10.35 -0.79
C GLY A 67 4.85 -10.80 -0.99
N ALA A 68 3.88 -9.97 -0.58
CA ALA A 68 2.46 -10.26 -0.77
C ALA A 68 2.12 -10.33 -2.25
N ASP A 69 1.45 -11.42 -2.65
CA ASP A 69 0.90 -11.56 -3.98
C ASP A 69 -0.31 -10.62 -4.20
N PRO A 70 -0.82 -10.49 -5.45
CA PRO A 70 -1.95 -9.61 -5.74
C PRO A 70 -3.22 -9.94 -4.95
N ILE A 71 -3.46 -11.21 -4.61
CA ILE A 71 -4.65 -11.63 -3.85
C ILE A 71 -4.52 -11.09 -2.42
N ALA A 72 -3.43 -11.41 -1.74
CA ALA A 72 -3.12 -10.96 -0.39
C ALA A 72 -3.14 -9.42 -0.30
N TYR A 73 -2.54 -8.76 -1.28
CA TYR A 73 -2.51 -7.31 -1.40
C TYR A 73 -3.92 -6.70 -1.48
N VAL A 74 -4.78 -7.18 -2.37
CA VAL A 74 -6.14 -6.65 -2.53
C VAL A 74 -6.96 -6.82 -1.24
N HIS A 75 -6.85 -7.96 -0.57
CA HIS A 75 -7.54 -8.17 0.71
C HIS A 75 -7.02 -7.22 1.79
N ALA A 76 -5.70 -7.07 1.94
CA ALA A 76 -5.12 -6.13 2.90
C ALA A 76 -5.54 -4.68 2.61
N LEU A 77 -5.52 -4.27 1.33
CA LEU A 77 -5.93 -2.93 0.91
C LEU A 77 -7.39 -2.65 1.24
N ARG A 78 -8.28 -3.64 1.06
CA ARG A 78 -9.70 -3.54 1.43
C ARG A 78 -9.88 -3.34 2.94
N GLU A 79 -9.17 -4.12 3.76
CA GLU A 79 -9.21 -3.94 5.21
C GLU A 79 -8.73 -2.55 5.62
N MET A 80 -7.65 -2.05 5.01
CA MET A 80 -7.17 -0.68 5.25
C MET A 80 -8.22 0.37 4.88
N ALA A 81 -8.89 0.20 3.73
CA ALA A 81 -9.91 1.12 3.24
C ALA A 81 -11.16 1.18 4.14
N HIS A 82 -11.49 0.08 4.84
CA HIS A 82 -12.57 0.07 5.83
C HIS A 82 -12.29 0.98 7.04
N GLY A 83 -11.02 1.21 7.39
CA GLY A 83 -10.65 2.09 8.49
C GLY A 83 -10.34 3.51 8.03
N CYS A 84 -9.50 3.67 7.01
CA CYS A 84 -9.13 4.98 6.48
C CYS A 84 -8.84 4.91 4.98
N SER A 85 -9.80 5.40 4.18
CA SER A 85 -9.69 5.45 2.71
C SER A 85 -8.49 6.25 2.22
N ALA A 86 -8.15 7.37 2.89
CA ALA A 86 -6.98 8.17 2.57
C ALA A 86 -5.67 7.35 2.70
N THR A 87 -5.55 6.55 3.77
CA THR A 87 -4.38 5.69 3.96
C THR A 87 -4.34 4.60 2.89
N ALA A 88 -5.48 3.97 2.59
CA ALA A 88 -5.56 2.94 1.56
C ALA A 88 -5.16 3.49 0.17
N LEU A 89 -5.65 4.66 -0.22
CA LEU A 89 -5.31 5.27 -1.50
C LEU A 89 -3.81 5.56 -1.62
N THR A 90 -3.23 6.24 -0.63
CA THR A 90 -1.81 6.58 -0.66
C THR A 90 -0.92 5.35 -0.52
N PHE A 91 -1.37 4.31 0.20
CA PHE A 91 -0.67 3.03 0.30
C PHE A 91 -0.69 2.28 -1.03
N ASN A 92 -1.80 2.36 -1.77
CA ASN A 92 -1.87 1.80 -3.11
C ASN A 92 -0.87 2.46 -4.05
N MET A 93 -0.79 3.80 -4.05
CA MET A 93 0.19 4.54 -4.86
C MET A 93 1.62 4.12 -4.51
N HIS A 94 1.95 4.03 -3.21
CA HIS A 94 3.25 3.54 -2.76
C HIS A 94 3.54 2.12 -3.27
N SER A 95 2.59 1.21 -3.06
CA SER A 95 2.71 -0.21 -3.40
C SER A 95 2.90 -0.43 -4.90
N THR A 96 2.17 0.32 -5.74
CA THR A 96 2.31 0.29 -7.20
C THR A 96 3.74 0.64 -7.63
N ILE A 97 4.34 1.69 -7.05
CA ILE A 97 5.69 2.08 -7.44
C ILE A 97 6.75 1.12 -6.91
N THR A 98 6.58 0.55 -5.71
CA THR A 98 7.45 -0.56 -5.27
C THR A 98 7.37 -1.76 -6.21
N SER A 99 6.19 -2.08 -6.77
CA SER A 99 6.04 -3.13 -7.78
C SER A 99 6.70 -2.78 -9.11
N PHE A 100 6.66 -1.52 -9.56
CA PHE A 100 7.42 -1.09 -10.74
C PHE A 100 8.94 -1.15 -10.52
N ILE A 101 9.41 -0.78 -9.32
CA ILE A 101 10.83 -0.94 -8.97
C ILE A 101 11.24 -2.41 -9.02
N ASP A 102 10.39 -3.32 -8.53
CA ASP A 102 10.69 -4.75 -8.61
C ASP A 102 10.72 -5.25 -10.07
N ALA A 103 9.76 -4.81 -10.89
CA ALA A 103 9.69 -5.25 -12.28
C ALA A 103 10.79 -4.67 -13.18
N LEU A 104 11.18 -3.40 -12.97
CA LEU A 104 11.97 -2.62 -13.92
C LEU A 104 13.31 -2.12 -13.37
N GLY A 105 13.51 -2.14 -12.05
CA GLY A 105 14.70 -1.63 -11.41
C GLY A 105 15.92 -2.53 -11.64
N THR A 106 17.10 -1.93 -11.71
CA THR A 106 18.37 -2.66 -11.61
C THR A 106 18.57 -3.20 -10.19
N GLU A 107 19.39 -4.24 -10.02
CA GLU A 107 19.69 -4.78 -8.68
C GLU A 107 20.20 -3.72 -7.69
N THR A 108 21.03 -2.78 -8.15
CA THR A 108 21.50 -1.67 -7.34
C THR A 108 20.37 -0.75 -6.88
N GLN A 109 19.41 -0.44 -7.76
CA GLN A 109 18.24 0.37 -7.44
C GLN A 109 17.31 -0.36 -6.46
N LYS A 110 17.00 -1.64 -6.71
CA LYS A 110 16.17 -2.46 -5.83
C LYS A 110 16.74 -2.53 -4.42
N ARG A 111 18.03 -2.87 -4.28
CA ARG A 111 18.70 -2.94 -2.98
C ARG A 111 18.63 -1.62 -2.22
N ARG A 112 18.93 -0.50 -2.90
CA ARG A 112 18.90 0.83 -2.27
C ARG A 112 17.49 1.21 -1.81
N TRP A 113 16.52 1.17 -2.72
CA TRP A 113 15.19 1.70 -2.43
C TRP A 113 14.37 0.78 -1.52
N PHE A 114 14.48 -0.53 -1.66
CA PHE A 114 13.80 -1.45 -0.74
C PHE A 114 14.42 -1.42 0.66
N ALA A 115 15.74 -1.26 0.80
CA ALA A 115 16.34 -1.06 2.12
C ALA A 115 15.80 0.20 2.83
N ASP A 116 15.55 1.27 2.08
CA ASP A 116 14.95 2.51 2.58
C ASP A 116 13.49 2.30 3.06
N VAL A 117 12.68 1.54 2.30
CA VAL A 117 11.30 1.23 2.69
C VAL A 117 11.27 0.32 3.92
N VAL A 118 12.04 -0.78 3.89
CA VAL A 118 12.05 -1.81 4.93
C VAL A 118 12.68 -1.27 6.22
N GLY A 119 13.87 -0.67 6.13
CA GLY A 119 14.65 -0.24 7.30
C GLY A 119 14.19 1.08 7.89
N HIS A 120 13.76 2.03 7.06
CA HIS A 120 13.52 3.41 7.49
C HIS A 120 12.08 3.87 7.33
N GLY A 121 11.19 2.99 6.86
CA GLY A 121 9.78 3.32 6.69
C GLY A 121 9.54 4.40 5.63
N ARG A 122 10.45 4.55 4.66
CA ARG A 122 10.34 5.58 3.63
C ARG A 122 9.20 5.26 2.67
N LEU A 123 8.48 6.31 2.28
CA LEU A 123 7.42 6.24 1.29
C LEU A 123 7.95 6.64 -0.08
N ILE A 124 7.39 6.02 -1.10
CA ILE A 124 7.69 6.30 -2.50
C ILE A 124 6.40 6.78 -3.14
N ALA A 125 6.47 7.91 -3.85
CA ALA A 125 5.38 8.46 -4.63
C ALA A 125 5.78 8.55 -6.10
N SER A 126 4.79 8.50 -6.99
CA SER A 126 4.99 8.76 -8.41
C SER A 126 4.74 10.22 -8.75
N ILE A 127 5.53 10.74 -9.69
CA ILE A 127 5.31 12.04 -10.32
C ILE A 127 4.97 11.79 -11.80
N THR A 128 3.68 11.81 -12.13
CA THR A 128 3.21 11.50 -13.50
C THR A 128 2.28 12.54 -14.09
N SER A 129 1.50 13.22 -13.25
CA SER A 129 0.51 14.21 -13.69
C SER A 129 1.10 15.62 -13.69
N GLU A 130 0.83 16.38 -14.75
CA GLU A 130 1.21 17.79 -14.89
C GLU A 130 -0.03 18.60 -15.31
N PRO A 131 -0.11 19.93 -15.06
CA PRO A 131 -1.31 20.73 -15.32
C PRO A 131 -1.88 20.60 -16.74
N GLU A 132 -1.01 20.48 -17.74
CA GLU A 132 -1.39 20.38 -19.17
C GLU A 132 -1.38 18.94 -19.70
N GLN A 133 -0.95 17.96 -18.89
CA GLN A 133 -0.81 16.57 -19.30
C GLN A 133 -1.68 15.68 -18.40
N SER A 134 -2.95 15.54 -18.81
CA SER A 134 -3.90 14.61 -18.20
C SER A 134 -4.12 13.39 -19.10
N PHE A 135 -4.50 12.26 -18.49
CA PHE A 135 -4.89 11.04 -19.20
C PHE A 135 -6.27 11.13 -19.86
N ARG A 136 -7.01 12.22 -19.61
CA ARG A 136 -8.41 12.44 -20.03
C ARG A 136 -8.64 12.21 -21.53
N ASP A 137 -7.64 12.50 -22.37
CA ASP A 137 -7.76 12.40 -23.84
C ASP A 137 -6.70 11.46 -24.46
N LYS A 138 -6.02 10.65 -23.64
CA LYS A 138 -4.89 9.82 -24.08
C LYS A 138 -5.18 8.32 -24.17
N PHE A 139 -6.28 7.86 -23.60
CA PHE A 139 -6.72 6.48 -23.69
C PHE A 139 -8.07 6.41 -24.40
N VAL A 140 -8.11 5.69 -25.52
CA VAL A 140 -9.38 5.25 -26.11
C VAL A 140 -9.65 3.87 -25.55
N LEU A 141 -10.65 3.76 -24.67
CA LEU A 141 -11.23 2.47 -24.33
C LEU A 141 -12.15 2.11 -25.49
N ASN A 142 -11.65 1.26 -26.39
CA ASN A 142 -12.46 0.62 -27.43
C ASN A 142 -13.28 -0.51 -26.85
#